data_AF-Q749G9-F1
#
_entry.id   AF-Q749G9-F1
#
_cell.length_a   1.000
_cell.length_b   1.000
_cell.length_c   1.000
_cell.angle_alpha   90.00
_cell.angle_beta   90.00
_cell.angle_gamma   90.00
#
_symmetry.space_group_name_H-M   'P 1'
#
loop_
_entity.id
_entity.type
_entity.pdbx_description
1 polymer ?
#
loop_
_entity_poly.entity_id
_entity_poly.type
_entity_poly.pdbx_seq_one_letter_code
_entity_poly.pdbx_strand_id
1 'polypeptide(L)'
;MIETIYGIYKSNLAFFGWASALVNCLLVGWMYFNKQRHERELIQLKAKVEHEKELEFEKRKKLYGMKAEQFEKYFRMVDEFNKKQNAEIPKRMQPLFSAYLKSMLEAGNDQNMRNEAILAFSDQVHAILADGMEDYMKIQAETHCLKLVAGEALGEILTRLEKLYGESFQLSQQFLNEFTAILGDQPKVDAYTNTIRQKGLEMKEALVELMEQMRQELQQI
;
A
#
# COMPACT_ATOMS: atom_id res chain seq x y z
N MET A 1 -59.43 11.56 64.14
CA MET A 1 -58.57 10.80 63.20
C MET A 1 -57.09 10.97 63.53
N ILE A 2 -56.57 12.20 63.66
CA ILE A 2 -55.18 12.46 64.08
C ILE A 2 -54.90 11.97 65.52
N GLU A 3 -55.79 12.23 66.49
CA GLU A 3 -55.63 11.76 67.88
C GLU A 3 -55.71 10.23 68.03
N THR A 4 -56.51 9.57 67.19
CA THR A 4 -56.67 8.11 67.17
C THR A 4 -55.40 7.43 66.63
N ILE A 5 -54.78 8.01 65.60
CA ILE A 5 -53.47 7.58 65.08
C ILE A 5 -52.37 7.83 66.11
N TYR A 6 -52.42 8.95 66.83
CA TYR A 6 -51.43 9.30 67.87
C TYR A 6 -51.50 8.37 69.10
N GLY A 7 -52.70 7.95 69.51
CA GLY A 7 -52.90 6.98 70.59
C GLY A 7 -52.40 5.58 70.25
N ILE A 8 -52.64 5.11 69.02
CA ILE A 8 -52.12 3.83 68.51
C ILE A 8 -50.58 3.87 68.41
N TYR A 9 -50.02 5.01 67.97
CA TYR A 9 -48.58 5.24 67.91
C TYR A 9 -47.92 5.22 69.29
N LYS A 10 -48.56 5.81 70.31
CA LYS A 10 -48.04 5.83 71.69
C LYS A 10 -48.14 4.47 72.39
N SER A 11 -49.17 3.66 72.08
CA SER A 11 -49.34 2.30 72.63
C SER A 11 -48.41 1.26 71.99
N ASN A 12 -47.95 1.50 70.76
CA ASN A 12 -47.08 0.58 70.00
C ASN A 12 -45.76 1.26 69.58
N LEU A 13 -45.30 2.27 70.34
CA LEU A 13 -44.10 3.05 70.04
C LEU A 13 -42.86 2.16 69.88
N ALA A 14 -42.78 1.09 70.70
CA ALA A 14 -41.74 0.08 70.58
C ALA A 14 -41.80 -0.69 69.24
N PHE A 15 -43.00 -1.04 68.76
CA PHE A 15 -43.17 -1.72 67.47
C PHE A 15 -42.72 -0.83 66.31
N PHE A 16 -43.10 0.45 66.29
CA PHE A 16 -42.66 1.40 65.26
C PHE A 16 -41.15 1.67 65.33
N GLY A 17 -40.55 1.70 66.53
CA GLY A 17 -39.10 1.80 66.72
C GLY A 17 -38.34 0.59 66.14
N TRP A 18 -38.80 -0.63 66.44
CA TRP A 18 -38.23 -1.86 65.89
C TRP A 18 -38.43 -1.98 64.38
N ALA A 19 -39.60 -1.60 63.86
CA ALA A 19 -39.88 -1.58 62.43
C ALA A 19 -38.96 -0.58 61.69
N SER A 20 -38.79 0.63 62.22
CA SER A 20 -37.87 1.62 61.64
C SER A 20 -36.42 1.15 61.71
N ALA A 21 -35.99 0.51 62.79
CA ALA A 21 -34.65 -0.06 62.91
C ALA A 21 -34.42 -1.16 61.87
N LEU A 22 -35.40 -2.02 61.66
CA LEU A 22 -35.35 -3.11 60.67
C LEU A 22 -35.28 -2.56 59.24
N VAL A 23 -36.10 -1.56 58.91
CA VAL A 23 -36.05 -0.86 57.62
C VAL A 23 -34.68 -0.21 57.39
N ASN A 24 -34.12 0.47 58.40
CA ASN A 24 -32.78 1.07 58.28
C ASN A 24 -31.68 0.02 58.09
N CYS A 25 -31.75 -1.12 58.80
CA CYS A 25 -30.81 -2.23 58.60
C CYS A 25 -30.92 -2.82 57.18
N LEU A 26 -32.13 -2.98 56.66
CA LEU A 26 -32.36 -3.42 55.28
C LEU A 26 -31.83 -2.42 54.26
N LEU A 27 -32.00 -1.11 54.49
CA LEU A 27 -31.47 -0.06 53.64
C LEU A 27 -29.94 -0.05 53.64
N VAL A 28 -29.30 -0.16 54.81
CA VAL A 28 -27.82 -0.24 54.91
C VAL A 28 -27.30 -1.50 54.23
N GLY A 29 -27.96 -2.64 54.45
CA GLY A 29 -27.63 -3.89 53.76
C GLY A 29 -27.77 -3.76 52.25
N TRP A 30 -28.89 -3.22 51.77
CA TRP A 30 -29.14 -2.97 50.35
C TRP A 30 -28.10 -2.01 49.75
N MET A 31 -27.79 -0.89 50.41
CA MET A 31 -26.74 0.04 49.97
C MET A 31 -25.38 -0.64 49.90
N TYR A 32 -25.02 -1.45 50.89
CA TYR A 32 -23.76 -2.20 50.91
C TYR A 32 -23.68 -3.21 49.76
N PHE A 33 -24.72 -4.04 49.58
CA PHE A 33 -24.77 -5.02 48.48
C PHE A 33 -24.81 -4.34 47.10
N ASN A 34 -25.57 -3.26 46.96
CA ASN A 34 -25.66 -2.52 45.71
C ASN A 34 -24.33 -1.84 45.36
N LYS A 35 -23.68 -1.22 46.35
CA LYS A 35 -22.32 -0.67 46.19
C LYS A 35 -21.32 -1.74 45.78
N GLN A 36 -21.29 -2.88 46.47
CA GLN A 36 -20.37 -3.96 46.17
C GLN A 36 -20.61 -4.56 44.77
N ARG A 37 -21.87 -4.67 44.34
CA ARG A 37 -22.22 -5.10 42.98
C ARG A 37 -21.71 -4.11 41.93
N HIS A 38 -21.99 -2.82 42.11
CA HIS A 38 -21.54 -1.79 41.17
C HIS A 38 -20.02 -1.66 41.11
N GLU A 39 -19.31 -1.80 42.24
CA GLU A 39 -17.84 -1.83 42.25
C GLU A 39 -17.30 -3.00 41.43
N ARG A 40 -17.88 -4.20 41.57
CA ARG A 40 -17.50 -5.37 40.75
C ARG A 40 -17.78 -5.15 39.27
N GLU A 41 -18.96 -4.63 38.93
CA GLU A 41 -19.33 -4.30 37.53
C GLU A 41 -18.38 -3.25 36.93
N LEU A 42 -18.02 -2.22 37.69
CA LEU A 42 -17.03 -1.21 37.29
C LEU A 42 -15.64 -1.80 37.07
N ILE A 43 -15.17 -2.68 37.95
CA ILE A 43 -13.88 -3.36 37.80
C ILE A 43 -13.88 -4.23 36.55
N GLN A 44 -14.95 -5.00 36.31
CA GLN A 44 -15.07 -5.83 35.11
C GLN A 44 -15.13 -5.00 33.84
N LEU A 45 -15.85 -3.88 33.84
CA LEU A 45 -15.94 -3.00 32.68
C LEU A 45 -14.58 -2.35 32.39
N LYS A 46 -13.87 -1.88 33.43
CA LYS A 46 -12.50 -1.35 33.28
C LYS A 46 -11.56 -2.40 32.70
N ALA A 47 -11.58 -3.63 33.23
CA ALA A 47 -10.74 -4.72 32.73
C ALA A 47 -11.06 -5.07 31.27
N LYS A 48 -12.34 -5.06 30.86
CA LYS A 48 -12.74 -5.26 29.46
C LYS A 48 -12.22 -4.14 28.54
N VAL A 49 -12.40 -2.89 28.95
CA VAL A 49 -11.94 -1.72 28.18
C VAL A 49 -10.42 -1.70 28.07
N GLU A 50 -9.70 -2.03 29.14
CA GLU A 50 -8.24 -2.16 29.13
C GLU A 50 -7.80 -3.29 28.19
N HIS A 51 -8.43 -4.46 28.29
CA HIS A 51 -8.13 -5.59 27.41
C HIS A 51 -8.42 -5.29 25.93
N GLU A 52 -9.54 -4.64 25.62
CA GLU A 52 -9.88 -4.20 24.26
C GLU A 52 -8.83 -3.23 23.72
N LYS A 53 -8.37 -2.27 24.54
CA LYS A 53 -7.30 -1.34 24.17
C LYS A 53 -5.97 -2.05 23.92
N GLU A 54 -5.59 -3.01 24.76
CA GLU A 54 -4.38 -3.81 24.56
C GLU A 54 -4.46 -4.60 23.24
N LEU A 55 -5.60 -5.25 22.98
CA LEU A 55 -5.82 -6.00 21.75
C LEU A 55 -5.77 -5.09 20.50
N GLU A 56 -6.38 -3.90 20.56
CA GLU A 56 -6.29 -2.91 19.49
C GLU A 56 -4.86 -2.42 19.27
N PHE A 57 -4.12 -2.18 20.34
CA PHE A 57 -2.71 -1.78 20.28
C PHE A 57 -1.85 -2.87 19.64
N GLU A 58 -2.03 -4.14 20.03
CA GLU A 58 -1.32 -5.27 19.42
C GLU A 58 -1.65 -5.43 17.93
N LYS A 59 -2.92 -5.28 17.55
CA LYS A 59 -3.34 -5.31 16.14
C LYS A 59 -2.68 -4.20 15.33
N ARG A 60 -2.69 -2.96 15.84
CA ARG A 60 -2.03 -1.81 15.19
C ARG A 60 -0.53 -2.02 15.06
N LYS A 61 0.13 -2.49 16.11
CA LYS A 61 1.57 -2.81 16.09
C LYS A 61 1.90 -3.86 15.05
N LYS A 62 1.11 -4.92 14.95
CA LYS A 62 1.28 -5.97 13.94
C LYS A 62 1.05 -5.44 12.53
N LEU A 63 -0.01 -4.65 12.32
CA LEU A 63 -0.32 -4.02 11.04
C LEU A 63 0.80 -3.08 10.58
N TYR A 64 1.31 -2.24 11.49
CA TYR A 64 2.46 -1.37 11.24
C TYR A 64 3.67 -2.17 10.77
N GLY A 65 4.04 -3.23 11.51
CA GLY A 65 5.18 -4.08 11.15
C GLY A 65 5.02 -4.71 9.77
N MET A 66 3.86 -5.28 9.48
CA MET A 66 3.55 -5.88 8.18
C MET A 66 3.61 -4.85 7.04
N LYS A 67 3.02 -3.66 7.22
CA LYS A 67 3.07 -2.60 6.22
C LYS A 67 4.49 -2.10 5.98
N ALA A 68 5.25 -1.84 7.04
CA ALA A 68 6.62 -1.35 6.93
C ALA A 68 7.52 -2.34 6.17
N GLU A 69 7.42 -3.64 6.48
CA GLU A 69 8.16 -4.69 5.77
C GLU A 69 7.78 -4.75 4.28
N GLN A 70 6.48 -4.71 3.98
CA GLN A 70 5.97 -4.75 2.61
C GLN A 70 6.39 -3.49 1.82
N PHE A 71 6.40 -2.33 2.46
CA PHE A 71 6.81 -1.05 1.86
C PHE A 71 8.31 -1.06 1.54
N GLU A 72 9.13 -1.53 2.49
CA GLU A 72 10.57 -1.65 2.31
C GLU A 72 10.91 -2.61 1.16
N LYS A 73 10.25 -3.78 1.13
CA LYS A 73 10.44 -4.77 0.08
C LYS A 73 10.09 -4.21 -1.30
N TYR A 74 8.94 -3.54 -1.43
CA TYR A 74 8.53 -2.90 -2.67
C TYR A 74 9.54 -1.84 -3.13
N PHE A 75 9.98 -0.97 -2.21
CA PHE A 75 10.93 0.09 -2.54
C PHE A 75 12.27 -0.48 -3.04
N ARG A 76 12.80 -1.53 -2.38
CA ARG A 76 14.03 -2.20 -2.83
C ARG A 76 13.87 -2.78 -4.24
N MET A 77 12.74 -3.43 -4.54
CA MET A 77 12.48 -3.97 -5.87
C MET A 77 12.43 -2.88 -6.95
N VAL A 78 11.77 -1.76 -6.66
CA VAL A 78 11.69 -0.64 -7.60
C VAL A 78 13.06 0.03 -7.80
N ASP A 79 13.85 0.19 -6.74
CA ASP A 79 15.20 0.75 -6.83
C ASP A 79 16.13 -0.14 -7.68
N GLU A 80 16.11 -1.45 -7.43
CA GLU A 80 16.86 -2.43 -8.22
C GLU A 80 16.45 -2.40 -9.70
N PHE A 81 15.15 -2.37 -9.97
CA PHE A 81 14.63 -2.23 -11.33
C PHE A 81 15.11 -0.94 -11.99
N ASN A 82 14.98 0.20 -11.31
CA ASN A 82 15.41 1.49 -11.84
C ASN A 82 16.92 1.52 -12.11
N LYS A 83 17.73 0.88 -11.26
CA LYS A 83 19.17 0.75 -11.46
C LYS A 83 19.48 -0.05 -12.72
N LYS A 84 18.81 -1.20 -12.93
CA LYS A 84 18.96 -1.99 -14.16
C LYS A 84 18.57 -1.18 -15.40
N GLN A 85 17.41 -0.52 -15.37
CA GLN A 85 16.90 0.27 -16.50
C GLN A 85 17.82 1.44 -16.86
N ASN A 86 18.34 2.18 -15.88
CA ASN A 86 19.15 3.37 -16.14
C ASN A 86 20.64 3.07 -16.40
N ALA A 87 21.18 1.98 -15.85
CA ALA A 87 22.62 1.72 -15.91
C ALA A 87 22.98 0.49 -16.75
N GLU A 88 22.18 -0.58 -16.72
CA GLU A 88 22.53 -1.86 -17.37
C GLU A 88 21.96 -1.97 -18.77
N ILE A 89 20.70 -1.60 -18.98
CA ILE A 89 20.07 -1.66 -20.30
C ILE A 89 20.80 -0.78 -21.33
N PRO A 90 21.14 0.50 -21.06
CA PRO A 90 21.91 1.30 -22.01
C PRO A 90 23.27 0.68 -22.38
N LYS A 91 23.97 0.08 -21.40
CA LYS A 91 25.24 -0.62 -21.62
C LYS A 91 25.09 -1.86 -22.51
N ARG A 92 23.97 -2.58 -22.40
CA ARG A 92 23.64 -3.72 -23.26
C ARG A 92 23.19 -3.27 -24.65
N MET A 93 22.42 -2.18 -24.75
CA MET A 93 21.86 -1.68 -26.03
C MET A 93 22.93 -1.02 -26.92
N GLN A 94 23.86 -0.27 -26.37
CA GLN A 94 24.88 0.46 -27.14
C GLN A 94 25.73 -0.41 -28.08
N PRO A 95 26.26 -1.58 -27.67
CA PRO A 95 26.97 -2.47 -28.59
C PRO A 95 26.06 -3.08 -29.66
N LEU A 96 24.78 -3.34 -29.36
CA LEU A 96 23.81 -3.84 -30.35
C LEU A 96 23.55 -2.83 -31.46
N PHE A 97 23.34 -1.57 -31.08
CA PHE A 97 23.23 -0.47 -32.04
C PHE A 97 24.48 -0.32 -32.90
N SER A 98 25.66 -0.43 -32.27
CA SER A 98 26.94 -0.29 -32.98
C SER A 98 27.15 -1.44 -33.98
N ALA A 99 26.80 -2.67 -33.59
CA ALA A 99 26.82 -3.84 -34.46
C ALA A 99 25.82 -3.70 -35.62
N TYR A 100 24.59 -3.28 -35.34
CA TYR A 100 23.57 -3.01 -36.35
C TYR A 100 24.04 -1.99 -37.39
N LEU A 101 24.54 -0.83 -36.94
CA LEU A 101 25.03 0.21 -37.84
C LEU A 101 26.20 -0.28 -38.71
N LYS A 102 27.13 -1.05 -38.13
CA LYS A 102 28.23 -1.67 -38.87
C LYS A 102 27.70 -2.63 -39.94
N SER A 103 26.81 -3.55 -39.58
CA SER A 103 26.23 -4.51 -40.52
C SER A 103 25.42 -3.83 -41.64
N MET A 104 24.71 -2.74 -41.33
CA MET A 104 23.99 -1.94 -42.33
C MET A 104 24.94 -1.21 -43.30
N LEU A 105 26.08 -0.72 -42.82
CA LEU A 105 27.11 -0.13 -43.67
C LEU A 105 27.79 -1.17 -44.57
N GLU A 106 28.12 -2.34 -44.03
CA GLU A 106 28.72 -3.46 -44.76
C GLU A 106 27.78 -4.03 -45.83
N ALA A 107 26.48 -4.11 -45.52
CA ALA A 107 25.47 -4.58 -46.46
C ALA A 107 25.33 -3.67 -47.70
N GLY A 108 25.72 -2.40 -47.63
CA GLY A 108 25.61 -1.48 -48.77
C GLY A 108 24.17 -1.43 -49.30
N ASN A 109 23.93 -1.77 -50.56
CA ASN A 109 22.58 -1.88 -51.16
C ASN A 109 22.04 -3.32 -51.21
N ASP A 110 22.75 -4.30 -50.65
CA ASP A 110 22.28 -5.69 -50.61
C ASP A 110 21.12 -5.81 -49.61
N GLN A 111 19.94 -6.07 -50.15
CA GLN A 111 18.72 -6.15 -49.36
C GLN A 111 18.65 -7.39 -48.47
N ASN A 112 19.30 -8.50 -48.85
CA ASN A 112 19.34 -9.70 -48.03
C ASN A 112 20.22 -9.47 -46.79
N MET A 113 21.41 -8.89 -46.98
CA MET A 113 22.32 -8.57 -45.88
C MET A 113 21.72 -7.51 -44.94
N ARG A 114 20.99 -6.52 -45.47
CA ARG A 114 20.26 -5.54 -44.64
C ARG A 114 19.15 -6.20 -43.81
N ASN A 115 18.38 -7.11 -44.40
CA ASN A 115 17.34 -7.83 -43.68
C ASN A 115 17.93 -8.72 -42.57
N GLU A 116 19.04 -9.39 -42.84
CA GLU A 116 19.76 -10.19 -41.85
C GLU A 116 20.26 -9.33 -40.67
N ALA A 117 20.80 -8.15 -40.96
CA ALA A 117 21.21 -7.19 -39.92
C ALA A 117 20.03 -6.71 -39.06
N ILE A 118 18.87 -6.46 -39.67
CA ILE A 118 17.64 -6.06 -38.96
C ILE A 118 17.14 -7.20 -38.07
N LEU A 119 17.10 -8.44 -38.57
CA LEU A 119 16.67 -9.61 -37.81
C LEU A 119 17.59 -9.86 -36.61
N ALA A 120 18.90 -9.86 -36.84
CA ALA A 120 19.89 -10.09 -35.78
C ALA A 120 19.85 -9.02 -34.68
N PHE A 121 19.58 -7.76 -35.04
CA PHE A 121 19.35 -6.70 -34.05
C PHE A 121 18.04 -6.92 -33.30
N SER A 122 16.96 -7.20 -34.02
CA SER A 122 15.62 -7.38 -33.43
C SER A 122 15.59 -8.52 -32.42
N ASP A 123 16.21 -9.66 -32.73
CA ASP A 123 16.29 -10.81 -31.83
C ASP A 123 17.00 -10.46 -30.50
N GLN A 124 18.10 -9.72 -30.59
CA GLN A 124 18.86 -9.32 -29.40
C GLN A 124 18.13 -8.27 -28.55
N VAL A 125 17.43 -7.32 -29.19
CA VAL A 125 16.61 -6.34 -28.46
C VAL A 125 15.39 -7.02 -27.84
N HIS A 126 14.75 -7.97 -28.52
CA HIS A 126 13.66 -8.76 -27.96
C HIS A 126 14.08 -9.51 -26.69
N ALA A 127 15.30 -10.06 -26.65
CA ALA A 127 15.82 -10.70 -25.44
C ALA A 127 15.94 -9.70 -24.27
N ILE A 128 16.44 -8.48 -24.52
CA ILE A 128 16.52 -7.42 -23.50
C ILE A 128 15.12 -7.00 -23.03
N LEU A 129 14.16 -6.86 -23.94
CA LEU A 129 12.77 -6.54 -23.59
C LEU A 129 12.12 -7.67 -22.78
N ALA A 130 12.38 -8.93 -23.11
CA ALA A 130 11.87 -10.08 -22.36
C ALA A 130 12.41 -10.09 -20.91
N ASP A 131 13.71 -9.86 -20.71
CA ASP A 131 14.30 -9.71 -19.38
C ASP A 131 13.63 -8.56 -18.60
N GLY A 132 13.42 -7.42 -19.26
CA GLY A 132 12.74 -6.26 -18.66
C GLY A 132 11.27 -6.54 -18.31
N MET A 133 10.57 -7.33 -19.12
CA MET A 133 9.19 -7.74 -18.87
C MET A 133 9.08 -8.63 -17.63
N GLU A 134 10.00 -9.58 -17.47
CA GLU A 134 10.02 -10.45 -16.30
C GLU A 134 10.17 -9.63 -15.01
N ASP A 135 11.09 -8.67 -15.01
CA ASP A 135 11.28 -7.78 -13.86
C ASP A 135 10.06 -6.86 -13.63
N TYR A 136 9.41 -6.39 -14.69
CA TYR A 136 8.15 -5.66 -14.57
C TYR A 136 7.03 -6.52 -13.96
N MET A 137 6.87 -7.77 -14.39
CA MET A 137 5.86 -8.68 -13.84
C MET A 137 6.08 -8.93 -12.34
N LYS A 138 7.34 -8.98 -11.88
CA LYS A 138 7.66 -9.06 -10.45
C LYS A 138 7.17 -7.81 -9.71
N ILE A 139 7.46 -6.61 -10.22
CA ILE A 139 6.97 -5.35 -9.64
C ILE A 139 5.44 -5.32 -9.64
N GLN A 140 4.80 -5.77 -10.72
CA GLN A 140 3.35 -5.79 -10.82
C GLN A 140 2.72 -6.70 -9.76
N ALA A 141 3.26 -7.91 -9.58
CA ALA A 141 2.81 -8.83 -8.54
C ALA A 141 2.96 -8.21 -7.13
N GLU A 142 4.11 -7.58 -6.85
CA GLU A 142 4.33 -6.93 -5.56
C GLU A 142 3.41 -5.70 -5.36
N THR A 143 3.13 -4.96 -6.43
CA THR A 143 2.17 -3.85 -6.45
C THR A 143 0.77 -4.34 -6.05
N HIS A 144 0.34 -5.50 -6.56
CA HIS A 144 -0.96 -6.09 -6.19
C HIS A 144 -1.01 -6.53 -4.73
N CYS A 145 0.06 -7.14 -4.21
CA CYS A 145 0.18 -7.47 -2.79
C CYS A 145 0.08 -6.21 -1.91
N LEU A 146 0.73 -5.12 -2.33
CA LEU A 146 0.71 -3.85 -1.63
C LEU A 146 -0.69 -3.22 -1.60
N LYS A 147 -1.45 -3.32 -2.69
CA LYS A 147 -2.84 -2.84 -2.78
C LYS A 147 -3.78 -3.50 -1.76
N LEU A 148 -3.48 -4.72 -1.28
CA LEU A 148 -4.30 -5.40 -0.26
C LEU A 148 -4.22 -4.74 1.12
N VAL A 149 -3.11 -4.06 1.42
CA VAL A 149 -2.86 -3.41 2.70
C VAL A 149 -2.86 -1.88 2.60
N ALA A 150 -2.80 -1.35 1.38
CA ALA A 150 -2.83 0.08 1.09
C ALA A 150 -4.21 0.70 1.41
N GLY A 151 -4.19 1.94 1.87
CA GLY A 151 -5.36 2.81 1.84
C GLY A 151 -5.70 3.24 0.41
N GLU A 152 -6.85 3.91 0.26
CA GLU A 152 -7.39 4.31 -1.05
C GLU A 152 -6.40 5.18 -1.85
N ALA A 153 -5.87 6.24 -1.24
CA ALA A 153 -4.90 7.13 -1.89
C ALA A 153 -3.62 6.41 -2.36
N LEU A 154 -3.08 5.50 -1.53
CA LEU A 154 -1.90 4.72 -1.91
C LEU A 154 -2.24 3.73 -3.04
N GLY A 155 -3.43 3.14 -3.01
CA GLY A 155 -3.94 2.24 -4.04
C GLY A 155 -4.09 2.91 -5.42
N GLU A 156 -4.52 4.17 -5.45
CA GLU A 156 -4.60 4.98 -6.67
C GLU A 156 -3.21 5.23 -7.28
N ILE A 157 -2.24 5.63 -6.45
CA ILE A 157 -0.85 5.87 -6.90
C ILE A 157 -0.25 4.58 -7.48
N LEU A 158 -0.46 3.44 -6.80
CA LEU A 158 0.01 2.14 -7.27
C LEU A 158 -0.61 1.73 -8.61
N THR A 159 -1.90 2.03 -8.80
CA THR A 159 -2.59 1.77 -10.06
C THR A 159 -2.08 2.68 -11.19
N ARG A 160 -1.78 3.94 -10.88
CA ARG A 160 -1.16 4.87 -11.83
C ARG A 160 0.23 4.39 -12.24
N LEU A 161 1.06 3.96 -11.30
CA LEU A 161 2.38 3.41 -11.58
C LEU A 161 2.29 2.17 -12.49
N GLU A 162 1.45 1.20 -12.15
CA GLU A 162 1.23 0.00 -12.95
C GLU A 162 0.87 0.34 -14.41
N LYS A 163 -0.02 1.33 -14.61
CA LYS A 163 -0.38 1.82 -15.94
C LYS A 163 0.82 2.43 -16.67
N LEU A 164 1.61 3.30 -16.00
CA LEU A 164 2.78 3.94 -16.60
C LEU A 164 3.85 2.93 -17.04
N TYR A 165 4.12 1.93 -16.21
CA TYR A 165 5.03 0.83 -16.59
C TYR A 165 4.51 0.06 -17.81
N GLY A 166 3.22 -0.29 -17.81
CA GLY A 166 2.59 -0.99 -18.94
C GLY A 166 2.67 -0.20 -20.25
N GLU A 167 2.36 1.10 -20.20
CA GLU A 167 2.49 2.00 -21.35
C GLU A 167 3.95 2.11 -21.83
N SER A 168 4.92 2.20 -20.92
CA SER A 168 6.35 2.25 -21.26
C SER A 168 6.82 0.97 -21.97
N PHE A 169 6.31 -0.19 -21.54
CA PHE A 169 6.65 -1.46 -22.18
C PHE A 169 6.05 -1.58 -23.58
N GLN A 170 4.78 -1.20 -23.73
CA GLN A 170 4.12 -1.15 -25.05
C GLN A 170 4.84 -0.20 -26.01
N LEU A 171 5.26 0.97 -25.54
CA LEU A 171 6.02 1.93 -26.34
C LEU A 171 7.36 1.35 -26.81
N SER A 172 8.04 0.57 -25.95
CA SER A 172 9.28 -0.11 -26.30
C SER A 172 9.09 -1.20 -27.36
N GLN A 173 7.99 -1.96 -27.28
CA GLN A 173 7.62 -2.94 -28.30
C GLN A 173 7.27 -2.27 -29.64
N GLN A 174 6.53 -1.16 -29.59
CA GLN A 174 6.18 -0.40 -30.79
C GLN A 174 7.42 0.18 -31.48
N PHE A 175 8.33 0.76 -30.70
CA PHE A 175 9.61 1.25 -31.20
C PHE A 175 10.41 0.16 -31.93
N LEU A 176 10.44 -1.06 -31.38
CA LEU A 176 11.16 -2.17 -32.01
C LEU A 176 10.50 -2.61 -33.32
N ASN A 177 9.17 -2.73 -33.35
CA ASN A 177 8.43 -3.12 -34.55
C ASN A 177 8.56 -2.10 -35.68
N GLU A 178 8.64 -0.82 -35.34
CA GLU A 178 8.73 0.29 -36.29
C GLU A 178 10.18 0.82 -36.44
N PHE A 179 11.16 0.12 -35.89
CA PHE A 179 12.52 0.65 -35.67
C PHE A 179 13.16 1.26 -36.93
N THR A 180 13.09 0.55 -38.04
CA THR A 180 13.67 0.99 -39.32
C THR A 180 12.93 2.18 -39.93
N ALA A 181 11.60 2.24 -39.76
CA ALA A 181 10.78 3.37 -40.18
C ALA A 181 11.00 4.61 -39.29
N ILE A 182 11.28 4.41 -38.00
CA ILE A 182 11.57 5.49 -37.05
C ILE A 182 12.96 6.07 -37.34
N LEU A 183 13.99 5.26 -37.49
CA LEU A 183 15.36 5.75 -37.74
C LEU A 183 15.51 6.51 -39.07
N GLY A 184 14.65 6.24 -40.04
CA GLY A 184 14.61 6.96 -41.32
C GLY A 184 13.87 8.30 -41.28
N ASP A 185 13.22 8.64 -40.15
CA ASP A 185 12.28 9.77 -40.04
C ASP A 185 12.53 10.54 -38.74
N GLN A 186 13.35 11.60 -38.83
CA GLN A 186 13.76 12.40 -37.68
C GLN A 186 12.58 12.93 -36.82
N PRO A 187 11.49 13.47 -37.40
CA PRO A 187 10.28 13.79 -36.65
C PRO A 187 9.73 12.64 -35.79
N LYS A 188 9.75 11.40 -36.28
CA LYS A 188 9.31 10.23 -35.48
C LYS A 188 10.28 9.92 -34.36
N VAL A 189 11.59 10.01 -34.59
CA VAL A 189 12.60 9.86 -33.53
C VAL A 189 12.36 10.86 -32.41
N ASP A 190 12.12 12.12 -32.75
CA ASP A 190 11.88 13.18 -31.77
C ASP A 190 10.58 12.94 -30.99
N ALA A 191 9.51 12.51 -31.67
CA ALA A 191 8.22 12.18 -31.04
C ALA A 191 8.34 11.02 -30.03
N TYR A 192 9.01 9.93 -30.41
CA TYR A 192 9.27 8.79 -29.51
C TYR A 192 10.13 9.21 -28.32
N THR A 193 11.21 9.95 -28.57
CA THR A 193 12.12 10.42 -27.51
C THR A 193 11.40 11.31 -26.50
N ASN A 194 10.54 12.22 -26.98
CA ASN A 194 9.75 13.09 -26.11
C ASN A 194 8.73 12.31 -25.29
N THR A 195 8.06 11.32 -25.90
CA THR A 195 7.09 10.47 -25.21
C THR A 195 7.76 9.65 -24.10
N ILE A 196 8.90 9.00 -24.39
CA ILE A 196 9.68 8.25 -23.40
C ILE A 196 10.12 9.17 -22.26
N ARG A 197 10.63 10.37 -22.57
CA ARG A 197 11.07 11.34 -21.56
C ARG A 197 9.91 11.78 -20.67
N GLN A 198 8.76 12.09 -21.26
CA GLN A 198 7.57 12.49 -20.51
C GLN A 198 7.10 11.37 -19.58
N LYS A 199 6.99 10.14 -20.09
CA LYS A 199 6.60 8.98 -19.28
C LYS A 199 7.57 8.72 -18.12
N GLY A 200 8.87 8.85 -18.38
CA GLY A 200 9.89 8.75 -17.34
C GLY A 200 9.75 9.82 -16.24
N LEU A 201 9.34 11.04 -16.58
CA LEU A 201 9.07 12.10 -15.61
C LEU A 201 7.81 11.81 -14.79
N GLU A 202 6.69 11.48 -15.44
CA GLU A 202 5.42 11.11 -14.79
C GLU A 202 5.63 9.98 -13.77
N MET A 203 6.45 9.01 -14.14
CA MET A 203 6.75 7.85 -13.33
C MET A 203 7.64 8.17 -12.13
N LYS A 204 8.63 9.05 -12.31
CA LYS A 204 9.46 9.55 -11.22
C LYS A 204 8.62 10.35 -10.21
N GLU A 205 7.72 11.20 -10.68
CA GLU A 205 6.79 11.96 -9.85
C GLU A 205 5.87 11.01 -9.05
N ALA A 206 5.31 10.00 -9.71
CA ALA A 206 4.48 9.00 -9.07
C ALA A 206 5.21 8.19 -7.99
N LEU A 207 6.49 7.87 -8.20
CA LEU A 207 7.31 7.21 -7.18
C LEU A 207 7.57 8.11 -5.96
N VAL A 208 7.78 9.41 -6.16
CA VAL A 208 7.93 10.36 -5.05
C VAL A 208 6.63 10.48 -4.25
N GLU A 209 5.50 10.62 -4.94
CA GLU A 209 4.18 10.63 -4.30
C GLU A 209 3.92 9.33 -3.52
N LEU A 210 4.28 8.18 -4.09
CA LEU A 210 4.15 6.87 -3.43
C LEU A 210 4.93 6.83 -2.11
N MET A 211 6.19 7.26 -2.12
CA MET A 211 7.02 7.28 -0.92
C MET A 211 6.43 8.16 0.17
N GLU A 212 5.91 9.33 -0.20
CA GLU A 212 5.32 10.26 0.76
C GLU A 212 4.02 9.70 1.35
N GLN A 213 3.17 9.10 0.50
CA GLN A 213 1.94 8.47 0.95
C GLN A 213 2.20 7.25 1.85
N MET A 214 3.22 6.44 1.55
CA MET A 214 3.66 5.34 2.42
C MET A 214 4.08 5.84 3.81
N ARG A 215 4.81 6.96 3.89
CA ARG A 215 5.20 7.55 5.18
C ARG A 215 3.98 8.04 5.96
N GLN A 216 3.04 8.69 5.28
CA GLN A 216 1.81 9.18 5.91
C GLN A 216 0.97 8.02 6.46
N GLU A 217 0.81 6.93 5.70
CA GLU A 217 0.10 5.75 6.19
C GLU A 217 0.76 5.15 7.43
N LEU A 218 2.09 5.07 7.48
CA LEU A 218 2.81 4.56 8.65
C LEU A 218 2.66 5.47 9.89
N GLN A 219 2.51 6.79 9.69
CA GLN A 219 2.32 7.75 10.78
C GLN A 219 0.89 7.77 11.35
N GLN A 220 -0.10 7.30 10.58
CA GLN A 220 -1.52 7.35 10.96
C GLN A 220 -2.04 6.09 11.66
N ILE A 221 -1.21 5.04 11.79
CA ILE A 221 -1.53 3.76 12.45
C ILE A 221 -1.46 3.88 13.98
#